data_AF-A0A401MRJ8-F1
#
_entry.id   AF-A0A401MRJ8-F1
#
_cell.length_a   1.000
_cell.length_b   1.000
_cell.length_c   1.000
_cell.angle_alpha   90.00
_cell.angle_beta   90.00
_cell.angle_gamma   90.00
#
_symmetry.space_group_name_H-M   'P 1'
#
loop_
_entity.id
_entity.type
_entity.pdbx_description
1 polymer ?
#
loop_
_entity_poly.entity_id
_entity_poly.type
_entity_poly.pdbx_seq_one_letter_code
_entity_poly.pdbx_strand_id
1 'polypeptide(L)' 'MLKEVTATRYITPLREGGSLPGLVEADDHGTYVMKLSS' A
#
# COMPACT_ATOMS: atom_id res chain seq x y z
N MET A 1 17.92 -3.68 9.18
CA MET A 1 16.79 -4.64 9.28
C MET A 1 15.56 -3.92 8.77
N LEU A 2 14.80 -4.51 7.85
CA LEU A 2 13.53 -3.93 7.40
C LEU A 2 12.44 -4.25 8.43
N LYS A 3 11.47 -3.33 8.60
CA LYS A 3 10.31 -3.55 9.46
C LYS A 3 9.28 -4.36 8.70
N GLU A 4 8.79 -5.42 9.31
CA GLU A 4 7.62 -6.17 8.83
C GLU A 4 6.36 -5.59 9.46
N VAL A 5 5.31 -5.43 8.65
CA VAL A 5 4.00 -4.89 9.05
C VAL A 5 2.89 -5.66 8.33
N THR A 6 1.71 -5.75 8.95
CA THR A 6 0.57 -6.44 8.35
C THR A 6 -0.34 -5.45 7.65
N ALA A 7 -0.61 -5.65 6.36
CA ALA A 7 -1.61 -4.86 5.65
C ALA A 7 -3.03 -5.16 6.19
N THR A 8 -3.79 -4.13 6.55
CA THR A 8 -5.11 -4.26 7.19
C THR A 8 -6.25 -4.02 6.22
N ARG A 9 -6.12 -3.05 5.31
CA ARG A 9 -7.14 -2.75 4.29
C ARG A 9 -6.56 -2.08 3.05
N TYR A 10 -7.19 -2.34 1.92
CA TYR A 10 -7.03 -1.54 0.71
C TYR A 10 -7.71 -0.19 0.87
N ILE A 11 -7.09 0.84 0.32
CA ILE A 11 -7.68 2.18 0.27
C ILE A 11 -7.68 2.71 -1.16
N THR A 12 -8.53 3.70 -1.40
CA THR A 12 -8.58 4.40 -2.68
C THR A 12 -7.22 5.08 -2.93
N PRO A 13 -6.53 4.77 -4.04
CA PRO A 13 -5.24 5.39 -4.31
C PRO A 13 -5.39 6.86 -4.66
N LEU A 14 -4.40 7.67 -4.26
CA LEU A 14 -4.23 9.00 -4.81
C LEU A 14 -3.81 8.88 -6.28
N ARG A 15 -4.49 9.61 -7.16
CA ARG A 15 -4.17 9.61 -8.61
C ARG A 15 -3.23 10.76 -8.92
N GLU A 16 -1.94 10.45 -9.03
CA GLU A 16 -0.98 11.29 -9.74
C GLU A 16 -0.43 10.49 -10.93
N GLY A 17 -1.00 10.73 -12.12
CA GLY A 17 -0.60 10.06 -13.37
C GLY A 17 -1.42 8.81 -13.73
N GLY A 18 -0.98 8.10 -14.78
CA GLY A 18 -1.72 6.99 -15.40
C GLY A 18 -1.60 5.63 -14.70
N SER A 19 -0.74 5.50 -13.69
CA SER A 19 -0.52 4.25 -12.96
C SER A 19 -1.33 4.25 -11.65
N LEU A 20 -2.03 3.15 -11.37
CA LEU A 20 -2.81 2.98 -10.14
C LEU A 20 -2.21 1.85 -9.29
N PRO A 21 -1.30 2.15 -8.34
CA PRO A 21 -0.78 1.13 -7.44
C PRO A 21 -1.87 0.67 -6.46
N GLY A 22 -1.73 -0.57 -5.96
CA GLY A 22 -2.49 -0.98 -4.78
C GLY A 22 -1.97 -0.20 -3.56
N LEU A 23 -2.82 0.59 -2.90
CA LEU A 23 -2.47 1.31 -1.67
C LEU A 23 -3.13 0.62 -0.49
N VAL A 24 -2.37 0.38 0.58
CA VAL A 24 -2.85 -0.29 1.79
C VAL A 24 -2.50 0.49 3.06
N GLU A 25 -3.37 0.43 4.05
CA GLU A 25 -3.01 0.76 5.43
C GLU A 25 -2.46 -0.48 6.13
N ALA A 26 -1.60 -0.28 7.12
CA ALA A 26 -1.02 -1.34 7.93
C ALA A 26 -1.33 -1.19 9.42
N ASP A 27 -1.02 -2.23 10.20
CA ASP A 27 -1.20 -2.31 11.66
C ASP A 27 -0.38 -1.29 12.45
N ASP A 28 0.67 -0.74 11.84
CA ASP A 28 1.50 0.31 12.41
C ASP A 28 1.02 1.74 12.09
N HIS A 29 -0.20 1.87 11.58
CA HIS A 29 -0.81 3.13 11.13
C HIS A 29 -0.12 3.80 9.94
N GLY A 30 0.79 3.09 9.25
CA GLY A 30 1.40 3.54 7.99
C GLY A 30 0.51 3.30 6.76
N THR A 31 0.80 4.02 5.68
CA THR A 31 0.21 3.81 4.36
C THR A 31 1.31 3.39 3.38
N TYR A 32 1.09 2.30 2.64
CA TYR A 32 2.11 1.64 1.83
C TYR A 32 1.65 1.33 0.40
N VAL A 33 2.59 1.48 -0.54
CA VAL A 33 2.41 1.06 -1.94
C VAL A 33 2.69 -0.43 -2.04
N MET A 34 1.69 -1.20 -2.47
CA MET A 34 1.80 -2.62 -2.75
C MET A 34 1.94 -2.86 -4.25
N LYS A 35 3.06 -3.45 -4.65
CA LYS A 35 3.29 -3.93 -6.00
C LYS A 35 2.71 -5.34 -6.13
N LEU A 36 1.72 -5.49 -7.00
CA LEU A 36 1.22 -6.81 -7.41
C LEU A 36 2.10 -7.33 -8.54
N SER A 37 2.58 -8.57 -8.41
CA SER A 37 3.27 -9.29 -9.47
C SER A 37 2.52 -10.58 -9.77
N SER A 38 2.44 -10.93 -11.06
CA SER A 38 2.00 -12.25 -11.53
C SER A 38 3.04 -13.32 -11.29
#